data_AF-U6DTY5-F1
#
_entry.id   AF-U6DTY5-F1
#
_cell.length_a   1.000
_cell.length_b   1.000
_cell.length_c   1.000
_cell.angle_alpha   90.00
_cell.angle_beta   90.00
_cell.angle_gamma   90.00
#
_symmetry.space_group_name_H-M   'P 1'
#
loop_
_entity.id
_entity.type
_entity.pdbx_description
1 polymer ?
#
loop_
_entity_poly.entity_id
_entity_poly.type
_entity_poly.pdbx_seq_one_letter_code
_entity_poly.pdbx_strand_id
1 'polypeptide(L)'
;AEAGADLVLLDNFKPEELHPTAAALKARFPGVGVEASGGITLLNLPRFCGPHIDVISLGMLTQAAPALDFSLKLFAEGTTPVYPALP
;
A
#
# COMPACT_ATOMS: atom_id res chain seq x y z
N ALA A 1 8.11 -19.89 -9.96
CA ALA A 1 9.03 -19.97 -8.82
C ALA A 1 9.92 -21.22 -8.83
N GLU A 2 10.04 -21.92 -9.97
CA GLU A 2 10.85 -23.15 -10.08
C GLU A 2 12.35 -22.92 -9.86
N ALA A 3 12.83 -21.69 -10.09
CA ALA A 3 14.20 -21.27 -9.80
C ALA A 3 14.46 -20.95 -8.31
N GLY A 4 13.51 -21.22 -7.41
CA GLY A 4 13.69 -21.03 -5.96
C GLY A 4 13.48 -19.59 -5.47
N ALA A 5 12.60 -18.81 -6.10
CA ALA A 5 12.27 -17.46 -5.63
C ALA A 5 11.35 -17.51 -4.40
N ASP A 6 11.69 -16.78 -3.33
CA ASP A 6 10.89 -16.68 -2.11
C ASP A 6 9.65 -15.79 -2.27
N LEU A 7 9.74 -14.79 -3.17
CA LEU A 7 8.67 -13.85 -3.49
C LEU A 7 8.53 -13.72 -5.01
N VAL A 8 7.30 -13.65 -5.49
CA VAL A 8 6.99 -13.35 -6.90
C VAL A 8 6.13 -12.11 -6.97
N LEU A 9 6.62 -11.13 -7.74
CA LEU A 9 5.91 -9.89 -8.02
C LEU A 9 5.07 -10.06 -9.30
N LEU A 10 3.76 -9.85 -9.17
CA LEU A 10 2.80 -9.74 -10.25
C LEU A 10 2.61 -8.25 -10.59
N ASP A 11 3.36 -7.77 -11.59
CA ASP A 11 3.39 -6.36 -11.98
C ASP A 11 2.35 -6.01 -13.05
N ASN A 12 1.60 -4.92 -12.84
CA ASN A 12 0.60 -4.36 -13.75
C ASN A 12 -0.53 -5.34 -14.15
N PHE A 13 -0.82 -6.33 -13.31
CA PHE A 13 -1.95 -7.25 -13.51
C PHE A 13 -3.28 -6.56 -13.26
N LYS A 14 -4.30 -6.92 -14.02
CA LYS A 14 -5.68 -6.55 -13.68
C LYS A 14 -6.21 -7.45 -12.56
N PRO A 15 -7.12 -6.96 -11.69
CA PRO A 15 -7.67 -7.75 -10.59
C PRO A 15 -8.24 -9.11 -11.02
N GLU A 16 -8.92 -9.16 -12.16
CA GLU A 16 -9.50 -10.38 -12.73
C GLU A 16 -8.47 -11.46 -13.11
N GLU A 17 -7.25 -11.06 -13.44
CA GLU A 17 -6.14 -11.96 -13.81
C GLU A 17 -5.23 -12.24 -12.61
N LEU A 18 -5.10 -11.26 -11.71
CA LEU A 18 -4.26 -11.31 -10.52
C LEU A 18 -4.64 -12.47 -9.59
N HIS A 19 -5.91 -12.54 -9.18
CA HIS A 19 -6.34 -13.53 -8.18
C HIS A 19 -6.24 -14.97 -8.67
N PRO A 20 -6.69 -15.33 -9.89
CA PRO A 20 -6.49 -16.67 -10.43
C PRO A 20 -5.01 -17.03 -10.58
N THR A 21 -4.17 -16.08 -11.01
CA THR A 21 -2.73 -16.29 -11.18
C THR A 21 -2.06 -16.54 -9.83
N ALA A 22 -2.36 -15.72 -8.82
CA ALA A 22 -1.85 -15.88 -7.46
C ALA A 22 -2.31 -17.20 -6.83
N ALA A 23 -3.57 -17.59 -7.02
CA ALA A 23 -4.10 -18.86 -6.55
C ALA A 23 -3.36 -20.05 -7.18
N ALA A 24 -3.17 -20.04 -8.51
CA ALA A 24 -2.45 -21.08 -9.22
C ALA A 24 -0.97 -21.14 -8.81
N LEU A 25 -0.34 -19.99 -8.57
CA LEU A 25 1.05 -19.91 -8.12
C LEU A 25 1.20 -20.49 -6.70
N LYS A 26 0.35 -20.09 -5.76
CA LYS A 26 0.32 -20.62 -4.39
C LYS A 26 -0.03 -22.11 -4.35
N ALA A 27 -0.91 -22.59 -5.22
CA ALA A 27 -1.24 -24.02 -5.30
C ALA A 27 -0.04 -24.87 -5.74
N ARG A 28 0.82 -24.34 -6.62
CA ARG A 28 2.04 -25.03 -7.07
C ARG A 28 3.22 -24.81 -6.12
N PHE A 29 3.32 -23.63 -5.51
CA PHE A 29 4.42 -23.21 -4.66
C PHE A 29 3.89 -22.55 -3.37
N PRO A 30 3.41 -23.33 -2.39
CA PRO A 30 2.72 -22.79 -1.21
C PRO A 30 3.62 -21.94 -0.31
N GLY A 31 4.94 -22.17 -0.33
CA GLY A 31 5.91 -21.40 0.45
C GLY A 31 6.32 -20.06 -0.17
N VAL A 32 5.89 -19.76 -1.39
CA VAL A 32 6.28 -18.53 -2.10
C VAL A 32 5.30 -17.43 -1.77
N GLY A 33 5.82 -16.27 -1.38
CA GLY A 33 5.01 -15.07 -1.20
C GLY A 33 4.65 -14.42 -2.54
N VAL A 34 3.49 -13.78 -2.60
CA VAL A 34 2.98 -13.11 -3.80
C VAL A 34 2.78 -11.63 -3.50
N GLU A 35 3.44 -10.80 -4.30
CA GLU A 35 3.29 -9.35 -4.27
C GLU A 35 2.50 -8.88 -5.49
N ALA A 36 1.56 -7.95 -5.30
CA ALA A 36 0.90 -7.22 -6.38
C ALA A 36 1.44 -5.78 -6.46
N SER A 37 1.78 -5.31 -7.67
CA SER A 37 2.20 -3.93 -7.92
C SER A 37 1.74 -3.41 -9.27
N GLY A 38 1.91 -2.10 -9.48
CA GLY A 38 1.62 -1.40 -10.73
C GLY A 38 0.19 -0.88 -10.83
N GLY A 39 0.02 0.43 -11.03
CA GLY A 39 -1.28 1.07 -11.25
C GLY A 39 -2.27 1.03 -10.08
N ILE A 40 -1.83 0.64 -8.88
CA ILE A 40 -2.68 0.53 -7.69
C ILE A 40 -2.81 1.92 -7.04
N THR A 41 -4.04 2.30 -6.71
CA THR A 41 -4.44 3.55 -6.07
C THR A 41 -5.29 3.24 -4.84
N LEU A 42 -5.47 4.21 -3.93
CA LEU A 42 -6.33 4.03 -2.76
C LEU A 42 -7.78 3.62 -3.12
N LEU A 43 -8.28 4.09 -4.26
CA LEU A 43 -9.65 3.78 -4.73
C LEU A 43 -9.79 2.35 -5.26
N ASN A 44 -8.77 1.83 -5.95
CA ASN A 44 -8.83 0.50 -6.56
C ASN A 44 -8.20 -0.59 -5.67
N LEU A 45 -7.47 -0.22 -4.61
CA LEU A 45 -6.79 -1.11 -3.67
C LEU A 45 -7.64 -2.29 -3.19
N PRO A 46 -8.92 -2.13 -2.78
CA PRO A 46 -9.72 -3.26 -2.31
C PRO A 46 -9.88 -4.39 -3.35
N ARG A 47 -9.73 -4.09 -4.65
CA ARG A 47 -9.82 -5.09 -5.73
C ARG A 47 -8.57 -5.95 -5.83
N PHE A 48 -7.43 -5.48 -5.33
CA PHE A 48 -6.16 -6.21 -5.32
C PHE A 48 -5.98 -7.04 -4.04
N CYS A 49 -6.74 -6.74 -2.99
CA CYS A 49 -6.78 -7.55 -1.77
C CYS A 49 -7.41 -8.93 -2.05
N GLY A 50 -6.72 -9.99 -1.64
CA GLY A 50 -7.21 -11.36 -1.82
C GLY A 50 -6.46 -12.37 -0.95
N PRO A 51 -7.00 -13.59 -0.77
CA PRO A 51 -6.44 -14.59 0.15
C PRO A 51 -5.08 -15.15 -0.30
N HIS A 52 -4.67 -14.88 -1.54
CA HIS A 52 -3.44 -15.39 -2.13
C HIS A 52 -2.42 -14.28 -2.41
N ILE A 53 -2.70 -13.05 -2.00
CA ILE A 53 -1.81 -11.89 -2.12
C ILE A 53 -1.29 -11.57 -0.73
N ASP A 54 0.03 -11.64 -0.55
CA ASP A 54 0.67 -11.41 0.75
C ASP A 54 1.11 -9.95 0.92
N VAL A 55 1.52 -9.30 -0.18
CA VAL A 55 2.03 -7.93 -0.19
C VAL A 55 1.39 -7.13 -1.32
N ILE A 56 1.08 -5.86 -1.06
CA ILE A 56 0.64 -4.90 -2.08
C ILE A 56 1.54 -3.66 -1.98
N SER A 57 2.28 -3.37 -3.03
CA SER A 57 3.13 -2.18 -3.11
C SER A 57 2.45 -1.07 -3.90
N LEU A 58 2.51 0.14 -3.33
CA LEU A 58 1.81 1.33 -3.82
C LEU A 58 2.81 2.47 -3.97
N GLY A 59 3.29 2.71 -5.21
CA GLY A 59 4.21 3.82 -5.48
C GLY A 59 3.65 5.20 -5.08
N MET A 60 2.32 5.34 -5.07
CA MET A 60 1.65 6.57 -4.65
C MET A 60 1.95 6.99 -3.21
N LEU A 61 2.33 6.05 -2.32
CA LEU A 61 2.63 6.34 -0.92
C LEU A 61 3.87 7.24 -0.76
N THR A 62 4.76 7.28 -1.75
CA THR A 62 5.95 8.13 -1.73
C THR A 62 5.96 9.18 -2.83
N GLN A 63 5.40 8.87 -4.00
CA GLN A 63 5.42 9.78 -5.15
C GLN A 63 4.27 10.80 -5.15
N ALA A 64 3.17 10.50 -4.45
CA ALA A 64 1.94 11.29 -4.49
C ALA A 64 1.30 11.52 -3.12
N ALA A 65 2.07 11.34 -2.03
CA ALA A 65 1.59 11.63 -0.68
C ALA A 65 1.67 13.14 -0.40
N PRO A 66 0.54 13.83 -0.13
CA PRO A 66 0.57 15.24 0.23
C PRO A 66 1.23 15.43 1.60
N ALA A 67 1.99 16.51 1.74
CA ALA A 67 2.58 16.89 3.02
C ALA A 67 1.47 17.24 4.03
N LEU A 68 1.69 16.88 5.29
CA LEU A 68 0.83 17.32 6.39
C LEU A 68 1.13 18.79 6.72
N ASP A 69 0.08 19.56 6.99
CA ASP A 69 0.22 20.95 7.42
C ASP A 69 0.53 21.01 8.93
N PHE A 70 1.72 21.49 9.27
CA PHE A 70 2.18 21.64 10.64
C PHE A 70 2.39 23.11 10.97
N SER A 71 1.95 23.51 12.17
CA SER A 71 2.23 24.84 12.71
C SER A 71 3.01 24.75 14.03
N LEU A 72 4.03 25.59 14.17
CA LEU A 72 4.71 25.83 15.43
C LEU A 72 4.29 27.19 15.96
N LYS A 73 3.65 27.21 17.12
CA LYS A 73 3.26 28.45 17.81
C LYS A 73 4.07 28.55 19.09
N LEU A 74 4.97 29.53 19.13
CA LEU A 74 5.75 29.83 20.33
C LEU A 74 4.87 30.63 21.30
N PHE A 75 4.87 30.21 22.56
CA PHE A 75 4.19 30.93 23.66
C PHE A 75 5.21 31.19 24.75
N ALA A 76 5.16 32.37 25.38
CA ALA A 76 5.99 32.65 26.54
C ALA A 76 5.56 31.76 27.72
N GLU A 77 6.52 31.34 28.55
CA GLU A 77 6.21 30.63 29.80
C GLU A 77 5.22 31.45 30.65
N GLY A 78 4.15 30.80 31.10
CA GLY A 78 3.11 31.42 31.92
C GLY A 78 1.93 32.04 31.14
N THR A 79 1.94 32.04 29.81
CA THR A 79 0.79 32.46 28.99
C THR A 79 0.01 31.27 28.44
N THR A 80 -1.29 31.21 28.69
CA THR A 80 -2.18 30.19 28.13
C THR A 80 -2.39 30.46 26.63
N PRO A 81 -2.12 29.51 25.73
CA PRO A 81 -2.31 29.73 24.30
C PRO A 81 -3.80 29.88 23.96
N VAL A 82 -4.14 30.96 23.24
CA VAL A 82 -5.47 31.16 22.66
C VAL A 82 -5.44 30.64 21.23
N TYR A 83 -6.09 29.49 20.99
CA TYR A 83 -6.27 28.96 19.65
C TYR A 83 -7.55 29.56 19.04
N PRO A 84 -7.51 30.21 17.87
CA PRO A 84 -8.74 30.49 17.14
C PRO A 84 -9.40 29.15 16.79
N ALA A 85 -10.73 29.08 16.87
CA ALA A 85 -11.48 27.93 16.39
C ALA A 85 -11.13 27.70 14.91
N LEU A 86 -10.90 26.45 14.53
CA LEU A 86 -10.80 26.07 13.13
C LEU A 86 -12.11 26.46 12.42
N PRO A 87 -12.07 26.99 11.18
CA PRO A 87 -13.27 27.19 10.39
C PRO A 87 -14.01 25.86 10.11
#